data_AF-A0A7W0NIX9-F1
#
_entry.id   AF-A0A7W0NIX9-F1
#
_cell.length_a   1.000
_cell.length_b   1.000
_cell.length_c   1.000
_cell.angle_alpha   90.00
_cell.angle_beta   90.00
_cell.angle_gamma   90.00
#
_symmetry.space_group_name_H-M   'P 1'
#
loop_
_entity.id
_entity.type
_entity.pdbx_description
1 polymer ?
#
loop_
_entity_poly.entity_id
_entity_poly.type
_entity_poly.pdbx_seq_one_letter_code
_entity_poly.pdbx_strand_id
1 'polypeptide(L)'
;MTHDRPSPQELAEAVREFLEAEILPTLDDHRLKFRTLVAINGLGIAERELWATTEPHDADWELARRIRAGDVPDDAVATLKEQVAQKLRISNPRALAKYDA
;
A
#
# COMPACT_ATOMS: atom_id res chain seq x y z
N MET A 1 18.07 27.94 -12.54
CA MET A 1 17.02 26.98 -12.89
C MET A 1 17.45 25.66 -12.30
N THR A 2 17.00 25.37 -11.08
CA THR A 2 17.29 24.12 -10.38
C THR A 2 16.60 23.02 -11.16
N HIS A 3 17.33 22.08 -11.76
CA HIS A 3 16.69 20.90 -12.33
C HIS A 3 15.96 20.19 -11.20
N ASP A 4 14.63 20.16 -11.26
CA ASP A 4 13.78 19.42 -10.33
C ASP A 4 14.23 17.96 -10.36
N ARG A 5 14.65 17.46 -9.19
CA ARG A 5 15.03 16.06 -9.06
C ARG A 5 13.71 15.29 -8.89
N PRO A 6 13.49 14.21 -9.65
CA PRO A 6 12.26 13.43 -9.52
C PRO A 6 12.09 12.95 -8.08
N SER A 7 10.86 13.07 -7.60
CA SER A 7 10.41 12.57 -6.30
C SER A 7 10.49 11.04 -6.24
N PRO A 8 10.54 10.44 -5.04
CA PRO A 8 10.47 8.99 -4.88
C PRO A 8 9.23 8.37 -5.56
N GLN A 9 8.11 9.09 -5.58
CA GLN A 9 6.87 8.72 -6.26
C GLN A 9 7.07 8.62 -7.77
N GLU A 10 7.58 9.69 -8.39
CA GLU A 10 7.84 9.75 -9.83
C GLU A 10 8.87 8.69 -10.27
N LEU A 11 9.87 8.42 -9.43
CA LEU A 11 10.84 7.36 -9.68
C LEU A 11 10.21 5.96 -9.63
N ALA A 12 9.38 5.70 -8.62
CA ALA A 12 8.72 4.40 -8.49
C ALA A 12 7.74 4.13 -9.64
N GLU A 13 6.95 5.15 -10.01
CA GLU A 13 6.04 5.11 -11.17
C GLU A 13 6.81 4.86 -12.47
N ALA A 14 7.85 5.64 -12.76
CA ALA A 14 8.64 5.48 -13.98
C ALA A 14 9.29 4.09 -14.08
N VAL A 15 9.79 3.54 -12.97
CA VAL A 15 10.34 2.18 -12.96
C VAL A 15 9.25 1.13 -13.18
N ARG A 16 8.07 1.30 -12.57
CA ARG A 16 6.94 0.38 -12.79
C ARG A 16 6.52 0.36 -14.25
N GLU A 17 6.33 1.53 -14.85
CA GLU A 17 5.94 1.68 -16.25
C GLU A 17 6.97 1.08 -17.21
N PHE A 18 8.26 1.32 -16.98
CA PHE A 18 9.34 0.69 -17.74
C PHE A 18 9.28 -0.84 -17.66
N LEU A 19 9.13 -1.39 -16.45
CA LEU A 19 9.04 -2.84 -16.26
C LEU A 19 7.83 -3.45 -16.97
N GLU A 20 6.69 -2.75 -16.96
CA GLU A 20 5.43 -3.22 -17.54
C GLU A 20 5.39 -3.08 -19.07
N ALA A 21 5.77 -1.91 -19.59
CA ALA A 21 5.63 -1.58 -21.01
C ALA A 21 6.81 -2.07 -21.86
N GLU A 22 8.03 -2.08 -21.30
CA GLU A 22 9.23 -2.39 -22.07
C GLU A 22 9.84 -3.74 -21.70
N ILE A 23 9.93 -4.07 -20.41
CA ILE A 23 10.60 -5.32 -20.01
C ILE A 23 9.68 -6.52 -20.13
N LEU A 24 8.51 -6.50 -19.49
CA LEU A 24 7.62 -7.66 -19.42
C LEU A 24 7.29 -8.30 -20.79
N PRO A 25 7.06 -7.54 -21.87
CA PRO A 25 6.77 -8.11 -23.20
C PRO A 25 7.97 -8.82 -23.84
N THR A 26 9.20 -8.49 -23.44
CA THR A 26 10.45 -9.05 -24.01
C THR A 26 10.89 -10.33 -23.34
N LEU A 27 10.29 -10.67 -22.20
CA LEU A 27 10.65 -11.87 -21.47
C LEU A 27 10.03 -13.08 -22.17
N ASP A 28 10.75 -14.19 -22.21
CA ASP A 28 10.23 -15.50 -22.67
C ASP A 28 10.22 -16.52 -21.54
N ASP A 29 11.21 -16.46 -20.64
CA ASP A 29 11.30 -17.33 -19.47
C ASP A 29 10.15 -17.08 -18.48
N HIS A 30 9.39 -18.13 -18.19
CA HIS A 30 8.19 -18.04 -17.36
C HIS A 30 8.50 -17.65 -15.91
N ARG A 31 9.62 -18.12 -15.36
CA ARG A 31 10.03 -17.80 -13.98
C ARG A 31 10.42 -16.33 -13.86
N LEU A 32 11.12 -15.80 -14.86
CA LEU A 32 11.50 -14.39 -14.94
C LEU A 32 10.26 -13.50 -15.14
N LYS A 33 9.34 -13.87 -16.04
CA LYS A 33 8.03 -13.19 -16.18
C LYS A 33 7.30 -13.07 -14.86
N PHE A 34 7.17 -14.19 -14.13
CA PHE A 34 6.49 -14.20 -12.84
C PHE A 34 7.17 -13.25 -11.83
N ARG A 35 8.50 -13.29 -11.74
CA ARG A 35 9.25 -12.38 -10.85
C ARG A 35 9.08 -10.91 -11.22
N THR A 36 9.04 -10.58 -12.50
CA THR A 36 8.79 -9.22 -12.99
C THR A 36 7.39 -8.76 -12.61
N LEU A 37 6.36 -9.60 -12.78
CA LEU A 37 5.01 -9.31 -12.31
C LEU A 37 4.96 -9.09 -10.80
N VAL A 38 5.69 -9.89 -10.00
CA VAL A 38 5.79 -9.68 -8.56
C VAL A 38 6.45 -8.33 -8.24
N ALA A 39 7.51 -7.96 -8.95
CA ALA A 39 8.19 -6.67 -8.77
C ALA A 39 7.27 -5.49 -9.13
N ILE A 40 6.55 -5.55 -10.27
CA ILE A 40 5.56 -4.53 -10.68
C ILE A 40 4.47 -4.36 -9.62
N ASN A 41 3.94 -5.47 -9.11
CA ASN A 41 2.94 -5.44 -8.04
C ASN A 41 3.49 -4.82 -6.74
N GLY A 42 4.73 -5.18 -6.37
CA GLY A 42 5.42 -4.62 -5.20
C GLY A 42 5.65 -3.11 -5.32
N LEU A 43 6.09 -2.63 -6.49
CA LEU A 43 6.21 -1.21 -6.79
C LEU A 43 4.87 -0.49 -6.69
N GLY A 44 3.80 -1.07 -7.23
CA GLY A 44 2.46 -0.50 -7.10
C GLY A 44 2.00 -0.37 -5.63
N ILE A 45 2.41 -1.27 -4.73
CA ILE A 45 2.15 -1.12 -3.29
C ILE A 45 2.97 0.03 -2.71
N ALA A 46 4.28 0.05 -2.99
CA ALA A 46 5.18 1.08 -2.49
C ALA A 46 4.75 2.49 -2.97
N GLU A 47 4.32 2.65 -4.21
CA GLU A 47 3.76 3.90 -4.71
C GLU A 47 2.54 4.33 -3.90
N ARG A 48 1.58 3.42 -3.65
CA ARG A 48 0.39 3.73 -2.85
C ARG A 48 0.74 4.13 -1.42
N GLU A 49 1.79 3.56 -0.85
CA GLU A 49 2.33 3.98 0.46
C GLU A 49 3.01 5.34 0.40
N LEU A 50 3.79 5.64 -0.65
CA LEU A 50 4.41 6.96 -0.85
C LEU A 50 3.39 8.07 -1.11
N TRP A 51 2.21 7.72 -1.66
CA TRP A 51 1.06 8.60 -1.80
C TRP A 51 0.21 8.69 -0.51
N ALA A 52 0.33 7.69 0.38
CA ALA A 52 -0.36 7.70 1.66
C ALA A 52 0.36 8.64 2.63
N THR A 53 -0.15 9.84 2.78
CA THR A 53 0.30 10.87 3.75
C THR A 53 0.01 10.52 5.23
N THR A 54 -0.27 9.26 5.55
CA THR A 54 -0.60 8.84 6.92
C THR A 54 0.66 8.41 7.65
N GLU A 55 1.17 9.30 8.51
CA GLU A 55 2.15 8.95 9.54
C GLU A 55 1.67 7.71 10.33
N PRO A 56 2.55 6.77 10.70
CA PRO A 56 2.21 5.68 11.61
C PRO A 56 1.65 6.30 12.90
N HIS A 57 0.35 6.11 13.16
CA HIS A 57 -0.28 6.77 14.29
C HIS A 57 0.11 6.04 15.58
N ASP A 58 0.79 6.72 16.51
CA ASP A 58 1.10 6.19 17.86
C ASP A 58 -0.14 5.60 18.57
N ALA A 59 -1.35 6.05 18.19
CA ALA A 59 -2.59 5.51 18.72
C ALA A 59 -2.85 4.02 18.38
N ASP A 60 -2.31 3.49 17.27
CA ASP A 60 -2.47 2.07 16.93
C ASP A 60 -1.76 1.18 17.96
N TRP A 61 -0.59 1.61 18.44
CA TRP A 61 0.18 0.91 19.48
C TRP A 61 -0.47 0.99 20.85
N GLU A 62 -0.98 2.16 21.22
CA GLU A 62 -1.67 2.38 22.50
C GLU A 62 -2.98 1.59 22.58
N LEU A 63 -3.79 1.58 21.50
CA LEU A 63 -4.99 0.76 21.43
C LEU A 63 -4.66 -0.74 21.56
N ALA A 64 -3.64 -1.22 20.86
CA ALA A 64 -3.19 -2.61 20.97
C ALA A 64 -2.69 -2.97 22.38
N ARG A 65 -2.03 -2.03 23.08
CA ARG A 65 -1.60 -2.18 24.48
C ARG A 65 -2.81 -2.33 25.41
N ARG A 66 -3.80 -1.44 25.28
CA ARG A 66 -5.03 -1.44 26.08
C ARG A 66 -5.84 -2.73 25.91
N ILE A 67 -6.02 -3.18 24.66
CA ILE A 67 -6.69 -4.45 24.36
C ILE A 67 -6.00 -5.63 25.06
N ARG A 68 -4.66 -5.72 24.99
CA ARG A 68 -3.90 -6.79 25.66
C ARG A 68 -3.97 -6.72 27.19
N ALA A 69 -4.18 -5.54 27.75
CA ALA A 69 -4.37 -5.34 29.18
C ALA A 69 -5.81 -5.63 29.65
N GLY A 70 -6.74 -5.94 28.74
CA GLY A 70 -8.15 -6.16 29.05
C GLY A 70 -8.97 -4.88 29.22
N ASP A 71 -8.35 -3.71 29.04
CA ASP A 71 -9.01 -2.40 29.02
C ASP A 71 -9.44 -2.08 27.59
N VAL A 72 -10.38 -2.87 27.06
CA VAL A 72 -10.88 -2.68 25.68
C VAL A 72 -11.88 -1.52 25.68
N PRO A 73 -11.62 -0.42 24.94
CA PRO A 73 -12.62 0.63 24.74
C PRO A 73 -13.88 0.07 24.09
N ASP A 74 -15.05 0.56 24.49
CA ASP A 74 -16.34 0.12 23.93
C ASP A 74 -16.45 0.39 22.42
N ASP A 75 -15.75 1.41 21.92
CA ASP A 75 -15.72 1.81 20.51
C ASP A 75 -14.57 1.18 19.70
N ALA A 76 -13.70 0.37 20.33
CA ALA A 76 -12.47 -0.12 19.71
C ALA A 76 -12.69 -0.82 18.35
N VAL A 77 -13.76 -1.60 18.24
CA VAL A 77 -14.12 -2.30 16.99
C VAL A 77 -14.55 -1.31 15.90
N ALA A 78 -15.30 -0.27 16.25
CA ALA A 78 -15.76 0.75 15.31
C ALA A 78 -14.56 1.58 14.80
N THR A 79 -13.70 2.03 15.70
CA THR A 79 -12.49 2.79 15.38
C THR A 79 -11.55 1.97 14.49
N LEU A 80 -11.29 0.71 14.84
CA LEU A 80 -10.41 -0.15 14.04
C LEU A 80 -10.98 -0.44 12.66
N LYS A 81 -12.31 -0.63 12.54
CA LYS A 81 -12.97 -0.79 11.23
C LYS A 81 -12.77 0.43 10.35
N GLU A 82 -12.91 1.64 10.90
CA GLU A 82 -12.71 2.88 10.14
C GLU A 82 -11.25 3.03 9.69
N GLN A 83 -10.28 2.77 10.58
CA GLN A 83 -8.86 2.81 10.25
C GLN A 83 -8.49 1.77 9.18
N VAL A 84 -8.98 0.53 9.32
CA VAL A 84 -8.76 -0.53 8.31
C VAL A 84 -9.42 -0.15 7.00
N ALA A 85 -10.62 0.44 7.01
CA ALA A 85 -11.28 0.92 5.80
C ALA A 85 -10.46 2.01 5.10
N GLN A 86 -9.87 2.95 5.84
CA GLN A 86 -8.96 3.96 5.28
C GLN A 86 -7.71 3.31 4.65
N LYS A 87 -7.06 2.36 5.36
CA LYS A 87 -5.91 1.61 4.83
C LYS A 87 -6.27 0.80 3.58
N LEU A 88 -7.45 0.17 3.56
CA LEU A 88 -7.92 -0.62 2.41
C LEU A 88 -8.28 0.24 1.19
N ARG A 89 -8.81 1.45 1.37
CA ARG A 89 -9.03 2.39 0.25
C ARG A 89 -7.74 2.70 -0.51
N ILE A 90 -6.60 2.63 0.18
CA ILE A 90 -5.28 2.78 -0.42
C ILE A 90 -4.81 1.43 -0.94
N SER A 91 -4.62 0.44 -0.06
CA SER A 91 -3.91 -0.79 -0.43
C SER A 91 -4.70 -1.74 -1.34
N ASN A 92 -6.03 -1.80 -1.20
CA ASN A 92 -6.90 -2.71 -1.96
C ASN A 92 -8.39 -2.27 -1.94
N PRO A 93 -8.79 -1.31 -2.80
CA PRO A 93 -10.16 -0.76 -2.81
C PRO A 93 -11.25 -1.81 -3.04
N ARG A 94 -10.95 -2.87 -3.80
CA ARG A 94 -11.89 -3.96 -4.09
C ARG A 94 -12.24 -4.79 -2.86
N ALA A 95 -11.35 -4.87 -1.88
CA ALA A 95 -11.61 -5.55 -0.62
C ALA A 95 -12.65 -4.80 0.22
N LEU A 96 -12.75 -3.48 0.08
CA LEU A 96 -13.74 -2.66 0.79
C LEU A 96 -15.17 -2.99 0.35
N ALA A 97 -15.39 -3.08 -0.97
CA ALA A 97 -16.69 -3.37 -1.56
C ALA A 97 -17.29 -4.73 -1.14
N LYS A 98 -16.48 -5.66 -0.62
CA LYS A 98 -16.93 -6.95 -0.10
C LYS A 98 -17.62 -6.84 1.27
N TYR A 99 -17.37 -5.76 2.01
CA TYR A 99 -17.88 -5.57 3.38
C TYR A 99 -18.97 -4.48 3.48
N ASP A 100 -19.31 -3.83 2.37
CA ASP A 100 -20.41 -2.86 2.27
C ASP A 100 -21.76 -3.50 1.83
N ALA A 101 -21.82 -4.84 1.74
CA ALA A 101 -23.01 -5.63 1.38
C ALA A 101 -23.47 -6.50 2.55
#